data_AF-A0AAD1ZRK8-F1
#
_entry.id   AF-A0AAD1ZRK8-F1
#
_cell.length_a   1.000
_cell.length_b   1.000
_cell.length_c   1.000
_cell.angle_alpha   90.00
_cell.angle_beta   90.00
_cell.angle_gamma   90.00
#
_symmetry.space_group_name_H-M   'P 1'
#
loop_
_entity.id
_entity.type
_entity.pdbx_description
1 polymer ?
#
loop_
_entity_poly.entity_id
_entity_poly.type
_entity_poly.pdbx_seq_one_letter_code
_entity_poly.pdbx_strand_id
1 'polypeptide(L)'
;MWAGRVCIFYALLKAGLAGSPSNPIVSDLESGAEDFGFSRWIEELQSGPEKDAAERRKLVSKWHPTTKGTLRRNYRVPSKFEGRRLLKSIASLLSDDDHFRDATSHKGCQIRRENAHGESVCCNNVRALFDELPTPHLIVEISPFPAGPLSDNDYAKAEKLERVLRSGPSV
;
A
#
# COMPACT_ATOMS: atom_id res chain seq x y z
N MET A 1 -17.40 -36.18 -29.67
CA MET A 1 -17.52 -35.06 -28.70
C MET A 1 -18.89 -35.07 -28.01
N TRP A 2 -19.18 -36.08 -27.17
CA TRP A 2 -20.44 -36.17 -26.39
C TRP A 2 -20.21 -36.57 -24.91
N ALA A 3 -19.10 -37.25 -24.59
CA ALA A 3 -18.80 -37.68 -23.23
C ALA A 3 -18.49 -36.53 -22.24
N GLY A 4 -17.87 -35.43 -22.70
CA GLY A 4 -17.47 -34.32 -21.82
C GLY A 4 -18.64 -33.53 -21.22
N ARG A 5 -19.79 -33.47 -21.92
CA ARG A 5 -20.97 -32.72 -21.43
C ARG A 5 -21.73 -33.47 -20.34
N VAL A 6 -21.73 -34.80 -20.36
CA VAL A 6 -22.39 -35.63 -19.35
C VAL A 6 -21.65 -35.55 -18.01
N CYS A 7 -20.31 -35.43 -18.03
CA CYS A 7 -19.51 -35.30 -16.82
C CYS A 7 -19.78 -34.00 -16.03
N ILE A 8 -20.06 -32.88 -16.72
CA ILE A 8 -20.39 -31.60 -16.08
C ILE A 8 -21.76 -31.67 -15.38
N PHE A 9 -22.75 -32.27 -16.03
CA PHE A 9 -24.07 -32.48 -15.43
C PHE A 9 -24.02 -33.40 -14.19
N TYR A 10 -23.19 -34.46 -14.23
CA TYR A 10 -23.02 -35.34 -13.07
C TYR A 10 -22.29 -34.66 -11.91
N ALA A 11 -21.31 -33.79 -12.19
CA ALA A 11 -20.63 -33.01 -11.17
C ALA A 11 -21.59 -32.02 -10.48
N LEU A 12 -22.47 -31.38 -11.24
CA LEU A 12 -23.48 -30.44 -10.71
C LEU A 12 -24.58 -31.14 -9.92
N LEU A 13 -25.00 -32.35 -10.35
CA LEU A 13 -25.93 -33.19 -9.59
C LEU A 13 -25.32 -33.67 -8.28
N LYS A 14 -24.06 -34.11 -8.29
CA LYS A 14 -23.36 -34.59 -7.08
C LYS A 14 -23.01 -33.46 -6.10
N ALA A 15 -22.92 -32.23 -6.59
CA ALA A 15 -22.78 -31.02 -5.78
C ALA A 15 -24.11 -30.52 -5.18
N GLY A 16 -25.23 -31.23 -5.39
CA GLY A 16 -26.52 -30.91 -4.76
C GLY A 16 -27.21 -29.66 -5.30
N LEU A 17 -26.83 -29.18 -6.49
CA LEU A 17 -27.37 -27.95 -7.09
C LEU A 17 -28.63 -28.19 -7.95
N ALA A 18 -28.97 -29.45 -8.24
CA ALA A 18 -30.15 -29.80 -9.00
C ALA A 18 -30.91 -30.93 -8.28
N GLY A 19 -32.04 -30.60 -7.66
CA GLY A 19 -33.00 -31.62 -7.21
C GLY A 19 -33.55 -31.52 -5.79
N SER A 20 -33.51 -30.36 -5.12
CA SER A 20 -34.26 -30.21 -3.85
C SER A 20 -34.98 -28.85 -3.79
N PRO A 21 -36.32 -28.83 -3.64
CA PRO A 21 -37.14 -27.61 -3.57
C PRO A 21 -37.02 -26.86 -2.23
N SER A 22 -36.00 -27.12 -1.42
CA SER A 22 -35.80 -26.48 -0.12
C SER A 22 -34.34 -26.06 0.09
N ASN A 23 -33.89 -25.06 -0.66
CA ASN A 23 -32.65 -24.32 -0.38
C ASN A 23 -32.94 -22.82 -0.27
N PRO A 24 -32.47 -22.15 0.80
CA PRO A 24 -32.79 -20.75 1.14
C PRO A 24 -32.06 -19.70 0.28
N ILE A 25 -31.59 -20.09 -0.90
CA ILE A 25 -30.93 -19.19 -1.87
C ILE A 25 -31.92 -18.71 -2.94
N VAL A 26 -33.05 -19.40 -3.14
CA VAL A 26 -34.00 -19.09 -4.22
C VAL A 26 -35.10 -18.11 -3.80
N SER A 27 -35.34 -17.92 -2.50
CA SER A 27 -36.39 -17.01 -2.02
C SER A 27 -36.03 -15.53 -2.11
N ASP A 28 -34.76 -15.19 -2.30
CA ASP A 28 -34.29 -13.79 -2.36
C ASP A 28 -34.07 -13.28 -3.80
N LEU A 29 -34.33 -14.13 -4.81
CA LEU A 29 -34.18 -13.75 -6.22
C LEU A 29 -35.52 -13.37 -6.88
N GLU A 30 -36.64 -13.55 -6.19
CA GLU A 30 -37.99 -13.31 -6.76
C GLU A 30 -38.65 -12.00 -6.28
N SER A 31 -37.92 -11.09 -5.62
CA SER A 31 -38.40 -9.74 -5.35
C SER A 31 -37.51 -8.69 -6.02
N GLY A 32 -37.88 -8.37 -7.26
CA GLY A 32 -37.81 -7.05 -7.88
C GLY A 32 -36.67 -6.09 -7.53
N ALA A 33 -35.88 -5.79 -8.56
CA ALA A 33 -35.38 -4.46 -8.87
C ALA A 33 -34.46 -3.75 -7.86
N GLU A 34 -33.14 -3.97 -7.99
CA GLU A 34 -32.17 -2.91 -7.67
C GLU A 34 -30.83 -3.10 -8.43
N ASP A 35 -30.80 -2.47 -9.60
CA ASP A 35 -29.75 -2.48 -10.62
C ASP A 35 -28.60 -1.48 -10.34
N PHE A 36 -28.21 -1.28 -9.07
CA PHE A 36 -27.19 -0.26 -8.70
C PHE A 36 -26.24 -0.64 -7.55
N GLY A 37 -26.00 -1.93 -7.31
CA GLY A 37 -25.03 -2.40 -6.29
C GLY A 37 -23.99 -3.39 -6.81
N PHE A 38 -24.43 -4.39 -7.57
CA PHE A 38 -23.56 -5.49 -8.02
C PHE A 38 -22.63 -5.13 -9.16
N SER A 39 -23.03 -4.24 -10.06
CA SER A 39 -22.19 -3.74 -11.16
C SER A 39 -20.95 -3.02 -10.63
N ARG A 40 -21.09 -2.19 -9.59
CA ARG A 40 -19.98 -1.48 -8.93
C ARG A 40 -19.02 -2.43 -8.22
N TRP A 41 -19.55 -3.47 -7.55
CA TRP A 41 -18.73 -4.50 -6.90
C TRP A 41 -17.94 -5.37 -7.90
N ILE A 42 -18.56 -5.72 -9.03
CA ILE A 42 -17.89 -6.46 -10.11
C ILE A 42 -16.84 -5.57 -10.81
N GLU A 43 -17.10 -4.28 -10.97
CA GLU A 43 -16.13 -3.33 -11.56
C GLU A 43 -14.91 -3.12 -10.64
N GLU A 44 -15.13 -3.10 -9.32
CA GLU A 44 -14.06 -3.04 -8.31
C GLU A 44 -13.22 -4.32 -8.30
N LEU A 45 -13.83 -5.50 -8.45
CA LEU A 45 -13.11 -6.78 -8.61
C LEU A 45 -12.40 -6.91 -9.97
N GLN A 46 -12.98 -6.38 -11.05
CA GLN A 46 -12.37 -6.36 -12.39
C GLN A 46 -11.24 -5.33 -12.52
N SER A 47 -11.19 -4.34 -11.63
CA SER A 47 -10.00 -3.49 -11.49
C SER A 47 -8.77 -4.25 -10.96
N GLY A 48 -8.93 -5.47 -10.47
CA GLY A 48 -7.96 -6.57 -10.53
C GLY A 48 -6.64 -6.41 -9.74
N PRO A 49 -6.15 -7.46 -9.06
CA PRO A 49 -4.85 -7.44 -8.37
C PRO A 49 -3.67 -7.16 -9.30
N GLU A 50 -3.86 -7.28 -10.62
CA GLU A 50 -2.85 -6.98 -11.64
C GLU A 50 -2.64 -5.47 -11.85
N LYS A 51 -3.69 -4.64 -11.83
CA LYS A 51 -3.52 -3.17 -11.90
C LYS A 51 -2.87 -2.65 -10.63
N ASP A 52 -3.29 -3.18 -9.47
CA ASP A 52 -2.67 -2.85 -8.20
C ASP A 52 -1.20 -3.32 -8.17
N ALA A 53 -0.88 -4.53 -8.60
CA ALA A 53 0.50 -5.00 -8.68
C ALA A 53 1.35 -4.20 -9.68
N ALA A 54 0.76 -3.77 -10.81
CA ALA A 54 1.43 -2.89 -11.77
C ALA A 54 1.66 -1.49 -11.19
N GLU A 55 0.70 -0.94 -10.45
CA GLU A 55 0.84 0.32 -9.74
C GLU A 55 1.89 0.21 -8.63
N ARG A 56 1.86 -0.86 -7.82
CA ARG A 56 2.89 -1.18 -6.82
C ARG A 56 4.29 -1.19 -7.41
N ARG A 57 4.47 -1.87 -8.54
CA ARG A 57 5.75 -1.89 -9.26
C ARG A 57 6.15 -0.49 -9.75
N LYS A 58 5.21 0.34 -10.21
CA LYS A 58 5.47 1.75 -10.61
C LYS A 58 5.74 2.69 -9.42
N LEU A 59 5.20 2.40 -8.24
CA LEU A 59 5.46 3.17 -7.02
C LEU A 59 6.89 2.89 -6.52
N VAL A 60 7.26 1.61 -6.47
CA VAL A 60 8.58 1.16 -6.02
C VAL A 60 9.67 1.49 -7.05
N SER A 61 9.35 1.62 -8.33
CA SER A 61 10.37 1.91 -9.37
C SER A 61 11.09 3.25 -9.21
N LYS A 62 10.56 4.20 -8.44
CA LYS A 62 11.24 5.46 -8.13
C LYS A 62 12.25 5.35 -6.98
N TRP A 63 12.21 4.25 -6.24
CA TRP A 63 13.14 3.96 -5.16
C TRP A 63 14.41 3.34 -5.72
N HIS A 64 15.55 3.86 -5.28
CA HIS A 64 16.85 3.40 -5.73
C HIS A 64 17.49 2.57 -4.61
N PRO A 65 17.79 1.28 -4.84
CA PRO A 65 18.60 0.52 -3.92
C PRO A 65 20.03 1.08 -3.93
N THR A 66 20.57 1.37 -2.76
CA THR A 66 21.94 1.83 -2.59
C THR A 66 22.89 0.66 -2.39
N THR A 67 24.18 0.90 -2.59
CA THR A 67 25.25 -0.09 -2.34
C THR A 67 25.33 -0.55 -0.88
N LYS A 68 24.74 0.21 0.05
CA LYS A 68 24.66 -0.14 1.48
C LYS A 68 23.45 -1.02 1.81
N GLY A 69 22.69 -1.46 0.80
CA GLY A 69 21.47 -2.24 0.99
C GLY A 69 20.28 -1.43 1.49
N THR A 70 20.29 -0.10 1.33
CA THR A 70 19.16 0.77 1.73
C THR A 70 18.33 1.18 0.52
N LEU A 71 17.03 1.38 0.70
CA LEU A 71 16.18 2.00 -0.33
C LEU A 71 16.15 3.50 -0.12
N ARG A 72 16.53 4.27 -1.15
CA ARG A 72 16.55 5.73 -1.10
C ARG A 72 15.60 6.34 -2.11
N ARG A 73 14.89 7.38 -1.67
CA ARG A 73 14.01 8.21 -2.50
C ARG A 73 14.25 9.69 -2.22
N ASN A 74 14.53 10.46 -3.27
CA ASN A 74 14.65 11.92 -3.19
C ASN A 74 13.39 12.57 -3.78
N TYR A 75 12.68 13.36 -2.98
CA TYR A 75 11.48 14.08 -3.38
C TYR A 75 11.72 15.59 -3.35
N ARG A 76 11.29 16.30 -4.40
CA ARG A 76 11.37 17.75 -4.46
C ARG A 76 10.09 18.34 -3.89
N VAL A 77 10.23 19.31 -3.00
CA VAL A 77 9.09 19.95 -2.33
C VAL A 77 9.02 21.39 -2.84
N PRO A 78 7.83 21.97 -3.08
CA PRO A 78 7.73 23.35 -3.57
C PRO A 78 7.91 24.38 -2.45
N SER A 79 7.57 24.05 -1.19
CA SER A 79 7.65 24.99 -0.07
C SER A 79 8.07 24.35 1.27
N LYS A 80 8.63 25.17 2.16
CA LYS A 80 8.98 24.77 3.55
C LYS A 80 7.79 24.28 4.35
N PHE A 81 6.63 24.90 4.17
CA PHE A 81 5.42 24.50 4.91
C PHE A 81 4.97 23.10 4.49
N GLU A 82 4.99 22.81 3.20
CA GLU A 82 4.64 21.50 2.69
C GLU A 82 5.65 20.41 3.09
N GLY A 83 6.95 20.73 3.08
CA GLY A 83 7.97 19.78 3.53
C GLY A 83 7.74 19.33 4.98
N ARG A 84 7.42 20.29 5.85
CA ARG A 84 7.06 20.01 7.25
C ARG A 84 5.72 19.28 7.39
N ARG A 85 4.74 19.59 6.54
CA ARG A 85 3.46 18.85 6.50
C ARG A 85 3.70 17.38 6.14
N LEU A 86 4.49 17.13 5.09
CA LEU A 86 4.87 15.79 4.67
C LEU A 86 5.63 15.04 5.76
N LEU A 87 6.60 15.70 6.42
CA LEU A 87 7.31 15.10 7.57
C LEU A 87 6.37 14.73 8.71
N LYS A 88 5.39 15.59 9.04
CA LYS A 88 4.37 15.28 10.06
C LYS A 88 3.50 14.10 9.65
N SER A 89 3.08 14.03 8.39
CA SER A 89 2.31 12.89 7.85
C SER A 89 3.12 11.59 7.84
N ILE A 90 4.42 11.66 7.55
CA ILE A 90 5.32 10.50 7.63
C ILE A 90 5.48 10.08 9.10
N ALA A 91 5.69 11.02 10.02
CA ALA A 91 5.81 10.72 11.44
C ALA A 91 4.53 10.09 12.02
N SER A 92 3.35 10.55 11.62
CA SER A 92 2.09 9.91 12.03
C SER A 92 1.96 8.51 11.44
N LEU A 93 2.22 8.34 10.14
CA LEU A 93 2.17 7.01 9.50
C LEU A 93 3.11 6.01 10.19
N LEU A 94 4.33 6.41 10.52
CA LEU A 94 5.30 5.55 11.22
C LEU A 94 4.89 5.22 12.66
N SER A 95 4.04 6.04 13.27
CA SER A 95 3.54 5.83 14.65
C SER A 95 2.28 4.95 14.67
N ASP A 96 1.40 5.14 13.70
CA ASP A 96 0.08 4.52 13.64
C ASP A 96 0.12 3.12 13.02
N ASP A 97 1.02 2.88 12.06
CA ASP A 97 1.00 1.66 11.26
C ASP A 97 1.79 0.51 11.91
N ASP A 98 1.06 -0.54 12.29
CA ASP A 98 1.58 -1.75 12.91
C ASP A 98 2.57 -2.51 12.03
N HIS A 99 2.57 -2.32 10.69
CA HIS A 99 3.58 -2.91 9.79
C HIS A 99 5.01 -2.40 10.04
N PHE A 100 5.16 -1.29 10.76
CA PHE A 100 6.46 -0.73 11.09
C PHE A 100 6.94 -1.17 12.49
N ARG A 101 6.14 -1.93 13.25
CA ARG A 101 6.47 -2.28 14.63
C ARG A 101 7.36 -3.51 14.71
N ASP A 102 8.65 -3.29 14.96
CA ASP A 102 9.51 -4.30 15.58
C ASP A 102 9.23 -4.33 17.10
N ALA A 103 8.07 -4.88 17.47
CA ALA A 103 7.61 -5.37 18.78
C ALA A 103 7.81 -4.55 20.09
N THR A 104 8.51 -3.41 20.17
CA THR A 104 8.83 -2.78 21.48
C THR A 104 8.89 -1.26 21.55
N SER A 105 8.80 -0.51 20.44
CA SER A 105 8.87 0.96 20.52
C SER A 105 7.51 1.59 20.80
N HIS A 106 7.20 1.80 22.09
CA HIS A 106 6.00 2.47 22.59
C HIS A 106 6.11 4.00 22.65
N LYS A 107 7.18 4.56 22.08
CA LYS A 107 7.34 6.01 21.92
C LYS A 107 7.14 6.33 20.45
N GLY A 108 6.03 7.00 20.15
CA GLY A 108 5.68 7.42 18.79
C GLY A 108 6.82 8.19 18.12
N CYS A 109 6.73 8.27 16.80
CA CYS A 109 7.78 8.86 16.00
C CYS A 109 7.78 10.38 16.11
N GLN A 110 8.88 10.96 16.59
CA GLN A 110 9.00 12.40 16.83
C GLN A 110 9.95 13.05 15.81
N ILE A 111 9.53 14.20 15.29
CA ILE A 111 10.38 15.06 14.45
C ILE A 111 11.48 15.67 15.32
N ARG A 112 12.73 15.51 14.88
CA ARG A 112 13.91 16.12 15.47
C ARG A 112 14.49 17.15 14.50
N ARG A 113 15.14 18.17 15.07
CA ARG A 113 15.91 19.12 14.28
C ARG A 113 17.31 18.54 14.06
N GLU A 114 17.72 18.36 12.81
CA GLU A 114 19.05 17.84 12.46
C GLU A 114 20.02 18.98 12.18
N ASN A 115 19.55 20.04 11.52
CA ASN A 115 20.36 21.22 11.20
C ASN A 115 19.54 22.52 11.37
N ALA A 116 20.18 23.67 11.17
CA ALA A 116 19.51 24.97 11.19
C ALA A 116 18.32 25.04 10.20
N HIS A 117 18.46 24.36 9.06
CA HIS A 117 17.52 24.35 7.93
C HIS A 117 16.85 22.99 7.68
N GLY A 118 17.18 21.99 8.51
CA GLY A 118 16.76 20.61 8.28
C GLY A 118 16.08 19.97 9.48
N GLU A 119 14.97 19.29 9.22
CA GLU A 119 14.19 18.50 10.17
C GLU A 119 14.19 17.05 9.73
N SER A 120 14.30 16.10 10.66
CA SER A 120 14.30 14.68 10.34
C SER A 120 13.48 13.84 11.33
N VAL A 121 13.05 12.70 10.82
CA VAL A 121 12.23 11.71 11.51
C VAL A 121 12.90 10.36 11.31
N CYS A 122 13.30 9.70 12.40
CA CYS A 122 14.03 8.43 12.37
C CYS A 122 13.34 7.41 13.27
N CYS A 123 12.56 6.49 12.69
CA CYS A 123 11.87 5.43 13.41
C CYS A 123 11.71 4.18 12.54
N ASN A 124 11.66 3.00 13.16
CA ASN A 124 11.27 1.75 12.51
C ASN A 124 12.07 1.45 11.23
N ASN A 125 13.37 1.76 11.30
CA ASN A 125 14.34 1.62 10.22
C ASN A 125 14.05 2.49 8.97
N VAL A 126 13.25 3.55 9.15
CA VAL A 126 13.00 4.60 8.17
C VAL A 126 13.56 5.91 8.68
N ARG A 127 14.29 6.61 7.83
CA ARG A 127 14.78 7.97 8.04
C ARG A 127 14.23 8.88 6.95
N ALA A 128 13.47 9.88 7.35
CA ALA A 128 13.03 10.96 6.46
C ALA A 128 13.71 12.26 6.90
N LEU A 129 14.43 12.91 5.99
CA LEU A 129 15.14 14.17 6.20
C LEU A 129 14.60 15.21 5.23
N PHE A 130 14.07 16.30 5.75
CA PHE A 130 13.73 17.49 4.98
C PHE A 130 14.84 18.51 5.16
N ASP A 131 15.33 19.06 4.04
CA ASP A 131 16.28 20.18 4.04
C ASP A 131 15.82 21.26 3.06
N GLU A 132 16.00 22.52 3.45
CA GLU A 132 15.57 23.69 2.70
C GLU A 132 16.62 24.14 1.67
N LEU A 133 17.90 23.79 1.86
CA LEU A 133 19.02 24.27 1.04
C LEU A 133 19.61 23.16 0.16
N PRO A 134 20.12 23.47 -1.05
CA PRO A 134 19.94 24.71 -1.83
C PRO A 134 18.54 24.86 -2.43
N THR A 135 17.77 23.77 -2.45
CA THR A 135 16.35 23.73 -2.82
C THR A 135 15.59 22.85 -1.82
N PRO A 136 14.34 23.17 -1.48
CA PRO A 136 13.54 22.35 -0.56
C PRO A 136 13.37 20.93 -1.11
N HIS A 137 13.93 19.97 -0.38
CA HIS A 137 13.91 18.56 -0.75
C HIS A 137 13.74 17.67 0.47
N LEU A 138 13.10 16.52 0.26
CA LEU A 138 12.85 15.50 1.25
C LEU A 138 13.52 14.21 0.79
N ILE A 139 14.41 13.67 1.61
CA ILE A 139 15.11 12.41 1.37
C ILE A 139 14.52 11.38 2.31
N VAL A 140 14.02 10.28 1.77
CA VAL A 140 13.53 9.14 2.55
C VAL A 140 14.43 7.95 2.30
N GLU A 141 14.91 7.35 3.38
CA GLU A 141 15.81 6.21 3.41
C GLU A 141 15.17 5.10 4.25
N ILE A 142 15.13 3.89 3.71
CA ILE A 142 14.71 2.68 4.43
C ILE A 142 15.94 1.79 4.53
N SER A 143 16.34 1.50 5.77
CA SER A 143 17.43 0.58 6.06
C SER A 143 16.85 -0.75 6.52
N PRO A 144 17.25 -1.89 5.96
CA PRO A 144 16.88 -3.18 6.55
C PRO A 144 17.59 -3.36 7.89
N PHE A 145 16.87 -3.89 8.88
CA PHE A 145 17.42 -4.29 10.17
C PHE A 145 16.93 -5.72 10.51
N PRO A 146 17.82 -6.67 10.85
CA PRO A 146 19.29 -6.58 10.89
C PRO A 146 19.88 -6.32 9.49
N ALA A 147 21.12 -5.84 9.44
CA ALA A 147 21.78 -5.50 8.17
C ALA A 147 21.79 -6.71 7.22
N GLY A 148 21.23 -6.55 6.03
CA GLY A 148 21.01 -7.65 5.09
C GLY A 148 20.47 -7.17 3.74
N PRO A 149 20.09 -8.11 2.85
CA PRO A 149 19.42 -7.78 1.60
C PRO A 149 18.04 -7.18 1.88
N LEU A 150 17.57 -6.34 0.95
CA LEU A 150 16.24 -5.75 1.03
C LEU A 150 15.17 -6.83 0.98
N SER A 151 14.24 -6.77 1.93
CA SER A 151 13.12 -7.69 2.03
C SER A 151 11.87 -7.14 1.32
N ASP A 152 10.92 -8.02 1.00
CA ASP A 152 9.61 -7.60 0.47
C ASP A 152 8.87 -6.65 1.43
N ASN A 153 9.12 -6.77 2.74
CA ASN A 153 8.57 -5.85 3.73
C ASN A 153 9.11 -4.42 3.57
N ASP A 154 10.38 -4.26 3.21
CA ASP A 154 10.98 -2.95 2.98
C ASP A 154 10.38 -2.29 1.74
N TYR A 155 10.08 -3.08 0.71
CA TYR A 155 9.35 -2.62 -0.47
C TYR A 155 7.89 -2.28 -0.17
N ALA A 156 7.23 -3.03 0.71
CA ALA A 156 5.87 -2.70 1.18
C ALA A 156 5.85 -1.38 1.99
N LYS A 157 6.88 -1.14 2.82
CA LYS A 157 7.07 0.14 3.53
C LYS A 157 7.29 1.29 2.54
N ALA A 158 8.12 1.07 1.53
CA ALA A 158 8.37 2.04 0.46
C ALA A 158 7.09 2.44 -0.29
N GLU A 159 6.22 1.46 -0.55
CA GLU A 159 4.92 1.70 -1.19
C GLU A 159 4.03 2.63 -0.35
N LYS A 160 3.87 2.33 0.95
CA LYS A 160 3.05 3.14 1.86
C LYS A 160 3.58 4.57 1.98
N LEU A 161 4.91 4.74 2.05
CA LEU A 161 5.55 6.04 2.07
C LEU A 161 5.31 6.81 0.77
N GLU A 162 5.36 6.16 -0.39
CA GLU A 162 5.05 6.80 -1.68
C GLU A 162 3.60 7.29 -1.76
N ARG A 163 2.63 6.57 -1.17
CA ARG A 163 1.23 7.05 -1.11
C ARG A 163 1.12 8.37 -0.35
N VAL A 164 1.88 8.55 0.74
CA VAL A 164 1.92 9.82 1.49
C VAL A 164 2.67 10.90 0.71
N LEU A 165 3.76 10.56 0.03
CA LEU A 165 4.50 11.54 -0.78
C LEU A 165 3.67 12.03 -1.98
N ARG A 166 2.84 11.17 -2.57
CA ARG A 166 1.96 11.50 -3.70
C ARG A 166 0.68 12.22 -3.32
N SER A 167 0.21 12.10 -2.07
CA SER A 167 -0.94 12.86 -1.59
C SER A 167 -0.60 14.34 -1.35
N GLY A 168 0.69 14.70 -1.35
CA GLY A 168 1.14 16.09 -1.47
C GLY A 168 0.88 16.65 -2.88
N PRO A 169 0.87 17.99 -3.05
CA PRO A 169 0.75 18.57 -4.37
C PRO A 169 1.89 18.07 -5.26
N SER A 170 1.51 17.45 -6.38
CA SER A 170 2.46 17.02 -7.39
C SER A 170 3.04 18.27 -8.05
N VAL A 171 4.35 18.49 -7.87
CA VAL A 171 5.11 19.51 -8.62
C VAL A 171 5.54 18.92 -9.95
#